data_AF-A0A835SIE9-F1
#
_entry.id   AF-A0A835SIE9-F1
#
_cell.length_a   1.000
_cell.length_b   1.000
_cell.length_c   1.000
_cell.angle_alpha   90.00
_cell.angle_beta   90.00
_cell.angle_gamma   90.00
#
_symmetry.space_group_name_H-M   'P 1'
#
loop_
_entity.id
_entity.type
_entity.pdbx_description
1 polymer ?
#
loop_
_entity_poly.entity_id
_entity_poly.type
_entity_poly.pdbx_seq_one_letter_code
_entity_poly.pdbx_strand_id
1 'polypeptide(L)'
;MSAQDSAVASATTIASDCYICMQEGTPSRPLLTPCDCKGRPVHRECLARWQLHQSGKSEETTCRFCFKVLPDWRPTLLGDSASEDAGPRPLLAKVIFNNQVHILPILPGPEGKAEFKRRVNELFGLNNRMFDVNFEVKVKEDKYSLQGLSAYEAATRCAVMSARRDSTEADQLPLEQQQVDGTGPASAGPSSPVSV
;
A
#
# COMPACT_ATOMS: atom_id res chain seq x y z
N MET A 1 48.79 -35.10 9.02
CA MET A 1 47.97 -36.08 9.77
C MET A 1 47.88 -35.51 11.18
N SER A 2 46.76 -34.98 11.67
CA SER A 2 45.39 -35.37 11.42
C SER A 2 44.45 -34.18 11.67
N ALA A 3 43.42 -34.10 10.82
CA ALA A 3 42.22 -33.31 11.06
C ALA A 3 41.48 -33.86 12.29
N GLN A 4 40.88 -32.98 13.08
CA GLN A 4 39.83 -33.32 14.04
C GLN A 4 38.78 -32.21 13.90
N ASP A 5 37.79 -32.44 13.05
CA ASP A 5 36.53 -33.14 13.31
C ASP A 5 35.45 -32.17 13.76
N SER A 6 34.70 -31.76 12.74
CA SER A 6 33.40 -31.12 12.81
C SER A 6 32.44 -31.94 13.65
N ALA A 7 31.91 -31.35 14.71
CA ALA A 7 30.68 -31.83 15.34
C ALA A 7 29.85 -30.62 15.78
N VAL A 8 29.27 -29.91 14.81
CA VAL A 8 28.11 -29.05 15.08
C VAL A 8 26.95 -29.98 15.40
N ALA A 9 26.66 -30.14 16.69
CA ALA A 9 25.53 -30.89 17.18
C ALA A 9 24.24 -30.25 16.64
N SER A 10 23.58 -30.94 15.70
CA SER A 10 22.21 -30.66 15.28
C SER A 10 21.27 -31.01 16.44
N ALA A 11 21.11 -30.05 17.35
CA ALA A 11 20.03 -30.09 18.32
C ALA A 11 18.71 -29.95 17.56
N THR A 12 17.81 -30.90 17.75
CA THR A 12 16.44 -30.87 17.25
C THR A 12 15.71 -29.65 17.82
N THR A 13 15.68 -28.55 17.07
CA THR A 13 15.06 -27.30 17.50
C THR A 13 13.55 -27.47 17.56
N ILE A 14 13.00 -27.49 18.78
CA ILE A 14 11.56 -27.45 19.03
C ILE A 14 11.07 -26.06 18.56
N ALA A 15 10.62 -25.97 17.31
CA ALA A 15 9.89 -24.87 16.67
C ALA A 15 10.07 -23.47 17.33
N SER A 16 11.29 -22.93 17.30
CA SER A 16 11.63 -21.57 17.76
C SER A 16 11.78 -20.57 16.62
N ASP A 17 11.53 -21.00 15.38
CA ASP A 17 11.83 -20.24 14.17
C ASP A 17 10.55 -19.95 13.39
N CYS A 18 10.44 -18.75 12.85
CA CYS A 18 9.31 -18.34 12.04
C CYS A 18 9.14 -19.27 10.84
N TYR A 19 7.96 -19.87 10.71
CA TYR A 19 7.61 -20.75 9.59
C TYR A 19 7.63 -20.06 8.21
N ILE A 20 7.64 -18.72 8.16
CA ILE A 20 7.65 -17.95 6.91
C ILE A 20 9.08 -17.56 6.50
N CYS A 21 9.86 -16.97 7.40
CA CYS A 21 11.21 -16.48 7.06
C CYS A 21 12.35 -17.37 7.59
N MET A 22 12.05 -18.42 8.34
CA MET A 22 13.02 -19.34 8.95
C MET A 22 13.99 -18.66 9.94
N GLN A 23 13.60 -17.54 10.54
CA GLN A 23 14.39 -16.81 11.54
C GLN A 23 13.80 -16.98 12.93
N GLU A 24 14.66 -17.00 13.95
CA GLU A 24 14.27 -17.11 15.35
C GLU A 24 13.37 -15.95 15.84
N GLY A 25 12.61 -16.21 16.89
CA GLY A 25 11.90 -15.17 17.63
C GLY A 25 12.85 -14.39 18.55
N THR A 26 12.77 -13.06 18.52
CA THR A 26 13.49 -12.20 19.47
C THR A 26 12.50 -11.47 20.39
N PRO A 27 12.92 -10.90 21.53
CA PRO A 27 12.04 -10.10 22.38
C PRO A 27 11.40 -8.90 21.64
N SER A 28 12.10 -8.33 20.65
CA SER A 28 11.60 -7.23 19.81
C SER A 28 10.72 -7.71 18.66
N ARG A 29 10.92 -8.93 18.17
CA ARG A 29 10.11 -9.58 17.12
C ARG A 29 9.70 -10.97 17.60
N PRO A 30 8.75 -11.06 18.54
CA PRO A 30 8.35 -12.34 19.11
C PRO A 30 7.60 -13.17 18.08
N LEU A 31 7.67 -14.49 18.26
CA LEU A 31 6.87 -15.42 17.48
C LEU A 31 5.48 -15.57 18.07
N LEU A 32 4.49 -15.61 17.18
CA LEU A 32 3.09 -15.81 17.48
C LEU A 32 2.63 -17.17 16.98
N THR A 33 1.63 -17.74 17.64
CA THR A 33 0.88 -18.90 17.17
C THR A 33 -0.56 -18.46 16.85
N PRO A 34 -0.80 -17.90 15.65
CA PRO A 34 -2.07 -17.25 15.33
C PRO A 34 -3.24 -18.24 15.20
N CYS A 35 -2.97 -19.54 15.19
CA CYS A 35 -3.97 -20.59 15.04
C CYS A 35 -3.54 -21.88 15.74
N ASP A 36 -4.41 -22.89 15.73
CA ASP A 36 -4.20 -24.15 16.49
C ASP A 36 -3.28 -25.16 15.77
N CYS A 37 -2.81 -24.81 14.57
CA CYS A 37 -1.86 -25.62 13.81
C CYS A 37 -0.53 -25.74 14.56
N LYS A 38 -0.15 -26.97 14.88
CA LYS A 38 1.08 -27.26 15.63
C LYS A 38 2.32 -26.94 14.79
N GLY A 39 3.37 -26.43 15.45
CA GLY A 39 4.68 -26.19 14.84
C GLY A 39 4.73 -25.08 13.80
N ARG A 40 3.81 -24.10 13.85
CA ARG A 40 3.79 -22.96 12.92
C ARG A 40 3.86 -21.61 13.63
N PRO A 41 4.91 -21.35 14.42
CA PRO A 41 5.14 -20.02 14.95
C PRO A 41 5.52 -19.05 13.82
N VAL A 42 5.06 -17.80 13.89
CA VAL A 42 5.32 -16.78 12.86
C VAL A 42 5.53 -15.39 13.48
N HIS A 43 6.40 -14.57 12.90
CA HIS A 43 6.45 -13.15 13.28
C HIS A 43 5.18 -12.44 12.84
N ARG A 44 4.77 -11.43 13.61
CA ARG A 44 3.60 -10.60 13.30
C ARG A 44 3.69 -9.97 11.91
N GLU A 45 4.86 -9.41 11.57
CA GLU A 45 5.07 -8.76 10.26
C GLU A 45 5.07 -9.77 9.12
N CYS A 46 5.67 -10.94 9.32
CA CYS A 46 5.70 -12.00 8.31
C CYS A 46 4.29 -12.51 8.00
N LEU A 47 3.48 -12.73 9.04
CA LEU A 47 2.07 -13.09 8.86
C LEU A 47 1.30 -12.00 8.13
N ALA A 48 1.45 -10.73 8.56
CA ALA A 48 0.74 -9.61 7.95
C ALA A 48 1.08 -9.42 6.46
N ARG A 49 2.38 -9.54 6.10
CA ARG A 49 2.83 -9.52 4.70
C ARG A 49 2.25 -10.68 3.90
N TRP A 50 2.23 -11.89 4.47
CA TRP A 50 1.65 -13.05 3.81
C TRP A 50 0.13 -12.87 3.60
N GLN A 51 -0.60 -12.37 4.60
CA GLN A 51 -2.04 -12.08 4.48
C GLN A 51 -2.31 -11.08 3.37
N LEU A 52 -1.53 -10.00 3.27
CA LEU A 52 -1.63 -9.03 2.18
C LEU A 52 -1.39 -9.69 0.81
N HIS A 53 -0.45 -10.63 0.67
CA HIS A 53 -0.28 -11.39 -0.57
C HIS A 53 -1.46 -12.33 -0.89
N GLN A 54 -2.24 -12.72 0.12
CA GLN A 54 -3.46 -13.51 -0.06
C GLN A 54 -4.72 -12.63 -0.20
N SER A 55 -4.57 -11.31 -0.40
CA SER A 55 -5.70 -10.38 -0.51
C SER A 55 -6.80 -10.89 -1.43
N GLY A 56 -8.03 -10.84 -0.94
CA GLY A 56 -9.20 -11.28 -1.70
C GLY A 56 -9.38 -12.80 -1.77
N LYS A 57 -8.61 -13.57 -0.99
CA LYS A 57 -8.79 -15.01 -0.75
C LYS A 57 -9.16 -15.25 0.72
N SER A 58 -9.70 -16.44 1.02
CA SER A 58 -10.01 -16.84 2.40
C SER A 58 -8.80 -16.78 3.33
N GLU A 59 -7.62 -17.06 2.77
CA GLU A 59 -6.34 -17.12 3.46
C GLU A 59 -5.86 -15.75 3.97
N GLU A 60 -6.41 -14.65 3.45
CA GLU A 60 -6.17 -13.32 4.01
C GLU A 60 -6.60 -13.24 5.48
N THR A 61 -7.73 -13.87 5.83
CA THR A 61 -8.38 -13.70 7.13
C THR A 61 -8.50 -15.00 7.92
N THR A 62 -8.26 -16.15 7.30
CA THR A 62 -8.42 -17.47 7.94
C THR A 62 -7.23 -18.39 7.65
N CYS A 63 -6.91 -19.25 8.61
CA CYS A 63 -5.87 -20.26 8.41
C CYS A 63 -6.33 -21.29 7.37
N ARG A 64 -5.55 -21.52 6.31
CA ARG A 64 -5.87 -22.53 5.27
C ARG A 64 -6.02 -23.96 5.80
N PHE A 65 -5.45 -24.27 6.97
CA PHE A 65 -5.41 -25.63 7.51
C PHE A 65 -6.50 -25.89 8.56
N CYS A 66 -6.66 -24.99 9.54
CA CYS A 66 -7.62 -25.16 10.63
C CYS A 66 -8.79 -24.17 10.58
N PHE A 67 -8.84 -23.30 9.57
CA PHE A 67 -9.90 -22.30 9.33
C PHE A 67 -10.13 -21.27 10.45
N LYS A 68 -9.26 -21.25 11.47
CA LYS A 68 -9.30 -20.23 12.51
C LYS A 68 -9.08 -18.85 11.91
N VAL A 69 -9.83 -17.87 12.42
CA VAL A 69 -9.64 -16.45 12.09
C VAL A 69 -8.24 -16.02 12.52
N LEU A 70 -7.50 -15.44 11.57
CA LEU A 70 -6.17 -14.87 11.77
C LEU A 70 -6.29 -13.44 12.29
N PRO A 71 -5.28 -12.93 13.01
CA PRO A 71 -5.25 -11.52 13.43
C PRO A 71 -5.30 -10.57 12.22
N ASP A 72 -5.84 -9.36 12.42
CA ASP A 72 -5.85 -8.33 11.38
C ASP A 72 -4.42 -7.90 11.03
N TRP A 73 -4.08 -7.94 9.74
CA TRP A 73 -2.77 -7.54 9.23
C TRP A 73 -2.60 -6.03 9.18
N ARG A 74 -3.70 -5.27 9.09
CA ARG A 74 -3.69 -3.83 8.81
C ARG A 74 -2.93 -3.03 9.86
N PRO A 75 -3.14 -3.18 11.18
CA PRO A 75 -2.38 -2.42 12.17
C PRO A 75 -0.87 -2.65 12.06
N THR A 76 -0.45 -3.85 11.65
CA THR A 76 0.97 -4.21 11.53
C THR A 76 1.66 -3.52 10.33
N LEU A 77 0.97 -3.45 9.18
CA LEU A 77 1.55 -2.89 7.95
C LEU A 77 1.23 -1.39 7.76
N LEU A 78 0.03 -0.98 8.18
CA LEU A 78 -0.54 0.35 7.95
C LEU A 78 -0.41 1.27 9.17
N GLY A 79 -0.28 0.71 10.38
CA GLY A 79 -0.27 1.45 11.65
C GLY A 79 -1.67 1.64 12.24
N ASP A 80 -1.74 2.08 13.49
CA ASP A 80 -3.00 2.20 14.26
C ASP A 80 -3.95 3.28 13.70
N SER A 81 -3.44 4.23 12.92
CA SER A 81 -4.23 5.25 12.22
C SER A 81 -5.01 4.72 11.01
N ALA A 82 -4.97 3.40 10.78
CA ALA A 82 -5.79 2.68 9.79
C ALA A 82 -7.23 2.40 10.24
N SER A 83 -7.59 2.82 11.47
CA SER A 83 -8.97 2.83 11.93
C SER A 83 -9.85 3.72 11.04
N GLU A 84 -11.12 3.34 10.98
CA GLU A 84 -12.08 3.56 9.89
C GLU A 84 -12.58 5.01 9.70
N ASP A 85 -11.81 6.01 10.12
CA ASP A 85 -12.26 7.40 10.29
C ASP A 85 -11.62 8.39 9.31
N ALA A 86 -11.22 7.93 8.13
CA ALA A 86 -11.16 8.81 6.98
C ALA A 86 -12.34 8.44 6.10
N GLY A 87 -13.37 9.29 6.09
CA GLY A 87 -14.46 9.21 5.11
C GLY A 87 -13.94 9.06 3.67
N PRO A 88 -14.84 8.85 2.69
CA PRO A 88 -14.48 8.47 1.33
C PRO A 88 -13.66 9.57 0.63
N ARG A 89 -12.35 9.59 0.84
CA ARG A 89 -11.42 10.49 0.17
C ARG A 89 -11.01 9.84 -1.15
N PRO A 90 -11.25 10.50 -2.30
CA PRO A 90 -10.79 10.00 -3.58
C PRO A 90 -9.26 9.88 -3.60
N LEU A 91 -8.76 8.73 -4.02
CA LEU A 91 -7.34 8.50 -4.31
C LEU A 91 -7.14 8.46 -5.81
N LEU A 92 -5.99 8.93 -6.31
CA LEU A 92 -5.68 8.81 -7.73
C LEU A 92 -4.98 7.48 -8.01
N ALA A 93 -5.53 6.70 -8.94
CA ALA A 93 -4.91 5.46 -9.41
C ALA A 93 -4.50 5.59 -10.88
N LYS A 94 -3.25 5.19 -11.17
CA LYS A 94 -2.74 5.05 -12.53
C LYS A 94 -3.12 3.67 -13.06
N VAL A 95 -4.00 3.63 -14.06
CA VAL A 95 -4.45 2.40 -14.72
C VAL A 95 -3.78 2.31 -16.09
N ILE A 96 -3.19 1.15 -16.38
CA ILE A 96 -2.45 0.89 -17.61
C ILE A 96 -3.10 -0.29 -18.33
N PHE A 97 -3.48 -0.10 -19.59
CA PHE A 97 -4.06 -1.14 -20.44
C PHE A 97 -3.75 -0.86 -21.91
N ASN A 98 -3.29 -1.87 -22.66
CA ASN A 98 -2.92 -1.73 -24.09
C ASN A 98 -2.03 -0.52 -24.38
N ASN A 99 -1.00 -0.29 -23.55
CA ASN A 99 -0.09 0.85 -23.64
C ASN A 99 -0.73 2.24 -23.44
N GLN A 100 -2.01 2.29 -23.07
CA GLN A 100 -2.70 3.51 -22.64
C GLN A 100 -2.61 3.64 -21.13
N VAL A 101 -2.45 4.89 -20.67
CA VAL A 101 -2.32 5.23 -19.26
C VAL A 101 -3.41 6.23 -18.90
N HIS A 102 -4.26 5.89 -17.94
CA HIS A 102 -5.29 6.78 -17.41
C HIS A 102 -5.09 6.96 -15.91
N ILE A 103 -5.20 8.19 -15.43
CA ILE A 103 -5.25 8.48 -13.99
C ILE A 103 -6.70 8.75 -13.65
N LEU A 104 -7.26 7.96 -12.74
CA LEU A 104 -8.67 8.07 -12.35
C LEU A 104 -8.83 8.07 -10.82
N PRO A 105 -9.82 8.80 -10.29
CA PRO A 105 -10.08 8.78 -8.87
C PRO A 105 -10.79 7.46 -8.50
N ILE A 106 -10.34 6.85 -7.41
CA ILE A 106 -10.88 5.64 -6.80
C ILE A 106 -11.33 5.94 -5.37
N LEU A 107 -12.37 5.22 -4.91
CA LEU A 107 -12.90 5.35 -3.57
C LEU A 107 -12.72 4.01 -2.82
N PRO A 108 -12.40 4.03 -1.52
CA PRO A 108 -12.44 2.82 -0.72
C PRO A 108 -13.86 2.22 -0.65
N GLY A 109 -13.94 0.92 -0.36
CA GLY A 109 -15.21 0.24 -0.08
C GLY A 109 -15.92 -0.35 -1.32
N PRO A 110 -17.09 -0.98 -1.11
CA PRO A 110 -17.80 -1.74 -2.13
C PRO A 110 -18.36 -0.85 -3.25
N GLU A 111 -18.82 0.35 -2.93
CA GLU A 111 -19.31 1.32 -3.91
C GLU A 111 -18.18 1.81 -4.82
N GLY A 112 -17.02 2.13 -4.24
CA GLY A 112 -15.83 2.52 -4.99
C GLY A 112 -15.32 1.42 -5.92
N LYS A 113 -15.40 0.15 -5.48
CA LYS A 113 -15.10 -1.02 -6.32
C LYS A 113 -16.03 -1.11 -7.54
N ALA A 114 -17.34 -0.95 -7.33
CA ALA A 114 -18.33 -1.01 -8.40
C ALA A 114 -18.09 0.12 -9.42
N GLU A 115 -17.84 1.33 -8.92
CA GLU A 115 -17.56 2.51 -9.75
C GLU A 115 -16.24 2.37 -10.52
N PHE A 116 -15.18 1.88 -9.87
CA PHE A 116 -13.91 1.57 -10.52
C PHE A 116 -14.11 0.57 -11.67
N LYS A 117 -14.84 -0.53 -11.42
CA LYS A 117 -15.11 -1.54 -12.44
C LYS A 117 -15.85 -0.95 -13.64
N ARG A 118 -16.87 -0.12 -13.39
CA ARG A 118 -17.66 0.56 -14.42
C ARG A 118 -16.77 1.50 -15.26
N ARG A 119 -16.00 2.38 -14.63
CA ARG A 119 -15.12 3.35 -15.30
C ARG A 119 -14.04 2.68 -16.15
N VAL A 120 -13.37 1.65 -15.61
CA VAL A 120 -12.36 0.90 -16.38
C VAL A 120 -12.99 0.24 -17.59
N ASN A 121 -14.21 -0.30 -17.45
CA ASN A 121 -14.91 -0.91 -18.56
C ASN A 121 -15.27 0.09 -19.67
N GLU A 122 -15.76 1.27 -19.29
CA GLU A 122 -16.09 2.36 -20.20
C GLU A 122 -14.86 2.95 -20.89
N LEU A 123 -13.80 3.26 -20.13
CA LEU A 123 -12.58 3.89 -20.63
C LEU A 123 -11.86 3.02 -21.68
N PHE A 124 -11.80 1.71 -21.45
CA PHE A 124 -11.11 0.79 -22.35
C PHE A 124 -12.04 0.06 -23.32
N GLY A 125 -13.31 0.46 -23.39
CA GLY A 125 -14.29 -0.12 -24.33
C GLY A 125 -14.47 -1.63 -24.16
N LEU A 126 -14.39 -2.12 -22.91
CA LEU A 126 -14.40 -3.56 -22.63
C LEU A 126 -15.79 -4.19 -22.77
N ASN A 127 -16.83 -3.45 -23.16
CA ASN A 127 -18.19 -3.96 -23.46
C ASN A 127 -18.74 -4.89 -22.37
N ASN A 128 -18.58 -4.51 -21.11
CA ASN A 128 -18.96 -5.28 -19.93
C ASN A 128 -18.33 -6.69 -19.85
N ARG A 129 -17.22 -6.95 -20.54
CA ARG A 129 -16.45 -8.19 -20.45
C ARG A 129 -15.80 -8.32 -19.07
N MET A 130 -15.62 -9.57 -18.65
CA MET A 130 -14.79 -9.88 -17.49
C MET A 130 -13.34 -9.48 -17.81
N PHE A 131 -12.73 -8.73 -16.89
CA PHE A 131 -11.31 -8.38 -16.95
C PHE A 131 -10.69 -8.68 -15.61
N ASP A 132 -9.40 -8.99 -15.64
CA ASP A 132 -8.58 -9.13 -14.45
C ASP A 132 -7.77 -7.87 -14.22
N VAL A 133 -7.47 -7.57 -12.96
CA VAL A 133 -6.72 -6.38 -12.56
C VAL A 133 -5.58 -6.83 -11.67
N ASN A 134 -4.41 -6.26 -11.90
CA ASN A 134 -3.28 -6.39 -11.01
C ASN A 134 -3.01 -5.03 -10.35
N PHE A 135 -3.19 -4.93 -9.04
CA PHE A 135 -2.93 -3.73 -8.27
C PHE A 135 -1.49 -3.72 -7.78
N GLU A 136 -0.73 -2.72 -8.17
CA GLU A 136 0.61 -2.47 -7.63
C GLU A 136 0.53 -1.45 -6.50
N VAL A 137 0.89 -1.87 -5.29
CA VAL A 137 0.88 -0.99 -4.11
C VAL A 137 2.23 -1.01 -3.41
N LYS A 138 2.63 0.14 -2.87
CA LYS A 138 3.81 0.27 -2.02
C LYS A 138 3.37 0.42 -0.58
N VAL A 139 3.86 -0.44 0.31
CA VAL A 139 3.59 -0.37 1.74
C VAL A 139 4.92 -0.30 2.48
N LYS A 140 5.19 0.83 3.12
CA LYS A 140 6.53 1.17 3.63
C LYS A 140 7.52 1.18 2.46
N GLU A 141 8.53 0.31 2.46
CA GLU A 141 9.52 0.19 1.39
C GLU A 141 9.20 -0.96 0.41
N ASP A 142 8.29 -1.85 0.79
CA ASP A 142 7.97 -3.07 0.06
C ASP A 142 6.92 -2.80 -1.05
N LYS A 143 7.12 -3.38 -2.24
CA LYS A 143 6.15 -3.39 -3.33
C LYS A 143 5.35 -4.69 -3.33
N TYR A 144 4.04 -4.58 -3.50
CA TYR A 144 3.11 -5.71 -3.57
C TYR A 144 2.33 -5.66 -4.87
N SER A 145 2.12 -6.85 -5.44
CA SER A 145 1.34 -7.07 -6.66
C SER A 145 0.13 -7.91 -6.27
N LEU A 146 -1.05 -7.28 -6.21
CA LEU A 146 -2.29 -7.90 -5.74
C LEU A 146 -3.19 -8.21 -6.94
N GLN A 147 -3.52 -9.49 -7.11
CA GLN A 147 -4.26 -9.97 -8.27
C GLN A 147 -5.75 -10.03 -8.01
N GLY A 148 -6.55 -9.70 -9.02
CA GLY A 148 -8.00 -9.81 -8.98
C GLY A 148 -8.70 -8.59 -8.40
N LEU A 149 -9.92 -8.36 -8.89
CA LEU A 149 -10.83 -7.35 -8.31
C LEU A 149 -11.22 -7.64 -6.85
N SER A 150 -10.98 -8.86 -6.35
CA SER A 150 -11.16 -9.18 -4.93
C SER A 150 -10.13 -8.47 -4.04
N ALA A 151 -8.95 -8.13 -4.56
CA ALA A 151 -7.92 -7.40 -3.82
C ALA A 151 -8.13 -5.88 -3.77
N TYR A 152 -9.20 -5.34 -4.38
CA TYR A 152 -9.48 -3.91 -4.46
C TYR A 152 -9.48 -3.20 -3.09
N GLU A 153 -10.07 -3.83 -2.09
CA GLU A 153 -10.16 -3.26 -0.75
C GLU A 153 -8.79 -3.15 -0.08
N ALA A 154 -7.99 -4.21 -0.15
CA ALA A 154 -6.62 -4.19 0.37
C ALA A 154 -5.77 -3.14 -0.36
N ALA A 155 -5.89 -3.06 -1.69
CA ALA A 155 -5.16 -2.09 -2.50
C ALA A 155 -5.50 -0.63 -2.13
N THR A 156 -6.79 -0.31 -2.00
CA THR A 156 -7.24 1.03 -1.62
C THR A 156 -6.79 1.41 -0.22
N ARG A 157 -6.89 0.51 0.77
CA ARG A 157 -6.40 0.76 2.13
C ARG A 157 -4.89 1.02 2.17
N CYS A 158 -4.09 0.26 1.40
CA CYS A 158 -2.66 0.52 1.25
C CYS A 158 -2.39 1.90 0.65
N ALA A 159 -3.15 2.29 -0.38
CA ALA A 159 -3.01 3.58 -1.04
C ALA A 159 -3.37 4.78 -0.13
N VAL A 160 -4.41 4.67 0.72
CA VAL A 160 -4.75 5.72 1.71
C VAL A 160 -3.55 6.04 2.60
N MET A 161 -2.82 5.02 3.04
CA MET A 161 -1.70 5.19 3.97
C MET A 161 -0.47 5.79 3.30
N SER A 162 -0.20 5.41 2.06
CA SER A 162 0.91 5.98 1.29
C SER A 162 0.65 7.45 0.99
N ALA A 163 -0.59 7.84 0.67
CA ALA A 163 -0.97 9.24 0.44
C ALA A 163 -0.83 10.13 1.70
N ARG A 164 -1.04 9.57 2.91
CA ARG A 164 -0.83 10.28 4.18
C ARG A 164 0.65 10.51 4.49
N ARG A 165 1.54 9.59 4.09
CA ARG A 165 2.99 9.74 4.30
C ARG A 165 3.57 10.82 3.39
N ASP A 166 3.18 10.84 2.12
CA ASP A 166 3.59 11.90 1.18
C ASP A 166 3.19 13.30 1.67
N SER A 167 2.04 13.44 2.33
CA SER A 167 1.59 14.73 2.88
C SER A 167 2.32 15.13 4.18
N THR A 168 3.03 14.21 4.84
CA THR A 168 3.85 14.52 6.03
C THR A 168 5.30 14.85 5.65
N GLU A 169 5.82 14.27 4.57
CA GLU A 169 7.13 14.63 3.98
C GLU A 169 7.09 15.92 3.14
N ALA A 170 5.93 16.31 2.60
CA ALA A 170 5.77 17.55 1.82
C ALA A 170 5.76 18.85 2.66
N ASP A 171 5.81 18.77 4.00
CA ASP A 171 5.89 19.95 4.89
C ASP A 171 7.34 20.36 5.22
N GLN A 172 8.34 19.77 4.55
CA GLN A 172 9.75 20.22 4.59
C GLN A 172 10.35 20.30 3.18
N LEU A 173 9.85 21.23 2.38
CA LEU A 173 10.60 21.79 1.26
C LEU A 173 10.79 23.30 1.51
N PRO A 174 12.03 23.82 1.52
CA PRO A 174 12.28 25.25 1.62
C PRO A 174 11.61 25.99 0.45
N LEU A 175 10.86 27.04 0.78
CA LEU A 175 10.40 28.05 -0.16
C LEU A 175 11.64 28.74 -0.76
N GLU A 176 12.18 28.19 -1.84
CA GLU A 176 13.21 28.87 -2.62
C GLU A 176 12.53 29.91 -3.51
N GLN A 177 12.90 31.16 -3.25
CA GLN A 177 12.29 32.39 -3.77
C GLN A 177 12.45 32.49 -5.28
N GLN A 178 11.34 32.50 -6.01
CA GLN A 178 11.31 32.94 -7.40
C GLN A 178 11.05 34.44 -7.46
N GLN A 179 12.13 35.22 -7.36
CA GLN A 179 12.16 36.66 -7.58
C GLN A 179 11.97 36.93 -9.09
N VAL A 180 10.83 37.49 -9.44
CA VAL A 180 10.55 38.06 -10.77
C VAL A 180 10.68 39.58 -10.68
N ASP A 181 11.86 40.09 -11.02
CA ASP A 181 12.08 41.52 -11.26
C ASP A 181 11.49 41.87 -12.64
N GLY A 182 10.28 42.41 -12.62
CA GLY A 182 9.56 42.92 -13.80
C GLY A 182 9.10 44.35 -13.53
N THR A 183 10.02 45.30 -13.69
CA THR A 183 9.80 46.75 -13.54
C THR A 183 8.73 47.25 -14.50
N GLY A 184 7.61 47.74 -13.96
CA GLY A 184 6.55 48.40 -14.72
C GLY A 184 6.90 49.83 -15.14
N PRO A 185 6.30 50.36 -16.22
CA PRO A 185 6.53 51.72 -16.68
C PRO A 185 5.68 52.75 -15.91
N ALA A 186 6.30 53.88 -15.58
CA ALA A 186 5.68 55.01 -14.90
C ALA A 186 4.83 55.87 -15.86
N SER A 187 3.66 56.28 -15.38
CA SER A 187 2.78 57.26 -16.02
C SER A 187 3.31 58.69 -15.81
N ALA A 188 3.35 59.50 -16.87
CA ALA A 188 3.53 60.95 -16.80
C ALA A 188 2.33 61.64 -17.46
N GLY A 189 1.78 62.65 -16.77
CA GLY A 189 0.49 63.26 -17.04
C GLY A 189 0.44 64.19 -18.26
N PRO A 190 -0.78 64.57 -18.70
CA PRO A 190 -1.01 65.52 -19.78
C PRO A 190 -1.09 66.96 -19.27
N SER A 191 -0.41 67.88 -19.96
CA SER A 191 -0.55 69.34 -19.81
C SER A 191 -0.99 69.93 -21.16
N SER A 192 -2.09 70.70 -21.12
CA SER A 192 -2.92 71.24 -22.21
C SER A 192 -2.22 72.25 -23.15
N PRO A 193 -2.92 72.77 -24.19
CA PRO A 193 -3.73 73.97 -23.98
C PRO A 193 -5.07 74.05 -24.75
N VAL A 194 -5.94 74.92 -24.23
CA VAL A 194 -7.20 75.43 -24.78
C VAL A 194 -6.93 76.63 -25.73
N SER A 195 -7.84 76.81 -26.69
CA SER A 195 -7.92 77.80 -27.77
C SER A 195 -7.87 79.29 -27.36
N VAL A 196 -7.32 80.15 -28.25
CA VAL A 196 -8.00 81.20 -29.06
C VAL A 196 -7.19 81.40 -30.33
#